data_AF-A0A7W1FES2-F1
#
_entry.id   AF-A0A7W1FES2-F1
#
_cell.length_a   1.000
_cell.length_b   1.000
_cell.length_c   1.000
_cell.angle_alpha   90.00
_cell.angle_beta   90.00
_cell.angle_gamma   90.00
#
_symmetry.space_group_name_H-M   'P 1'
#
loop_
_entity.id
_entity.type
_entity.pdbx_description
1 polymer ?
#
loop_
_entity_poly.entity_id
_entity_poly.type
_entity_poly.pdbx_seq_one_letter_code
_entity_poly.pdbx_strand_id
1 'polypeptide(L)'
;MDGIADALQSHQTASLCGISGLGKSSVVLKYAEKHDELYKHIVFIRVDRLGFEANIDKTCESLGLSFTPEDNEESKAMKFCRKIEEICENLPETKRLLLIFDNVDEVERLRKFLPAHPNLHLLLTSNFERIHRLGQQVEIGNLSEDEAMLLLCRNASLTNADNLEHLSDEERETIRTIVGLFGFHPLAIFIAGNYIYENQKTFAKYLARLQNSQGKILKDERGVDAYQHQNIGAI
;
A
#
# COMPACT_ATOMS: atom_id res chain seq x y z
N MET A 1 -8.28 7.69 -5.75
CA MET A 1 -8.57 7.76 -4.29
C MET A 1 -10.06 7.81 -4.02
N ASP A 2 -10.87 8.39 -4.91
CA ASP A 2 -12.32 8.53 -4.75
C ASP A 2 -13.03 7.20 -4.45
N GLY A 3 -12.59 6.10 -5.08
CA GLY A 3 -13.14 4.76 -4.79
C GLY A 3 -12.98 4.28 -3.33
N ILE A 4 -11.95 4.72 -2.60
CA ILE A 4 -11.83 4.39 -1.15
C ILE A 4 -12.85 5.20 -0.35
N ALA A 5 -12.97 6.50 -0.64
CA ALA A 5 -13.93 7.36 0.04
C ALA A 5 -15.37 6.86 -0.18
N ASP A 6 -15.73 6.53 -1.42
CA ASP A 6 -17.06 6.05 -1.79
C ASP A 6 -17.40 4.71 -1.10
N ALA A 7 -16.43 3.78 -1.09
CA ALA A 7 -16.56 2.50 -0.42
C ALA A 7 -16.78 2.66 1.08
N LEU A 8 -15.98 3.51 1.74
CA LEU A 8 -16.10 3.76 3.18
C LEU A 8 -17.39 4.50 3.55
N GLN A 9 -17.81 5.49 2.75
CA GLN A 9 -19.07 6.20 2.99
C GLN A 9 -20.30 5.30 2.85
N SER A 10 -20.29 4.38 1.88
CA SER A 10 -21.44 3.52 1.58
C SER A 10 -21.49 2.24 2.42
N HIS A 11 -20.32 1.70 2.80
CA HIS A 11 -20.21 0.37 3.41
C HIS A 11 -19.42 0.34 4.72
N GLN A 12 -18.83 1.46 5.16
CA GLN A 12 -17.91 1.57 6.31
C GLN A 12 -16.61 0.76 6.19
N THR A 13 -16.55 -0.25 5.33
CA THR A 13 -15.40 -1.13 5.16
C THR A 13 -14.99 -1.21 3.70
N ALA A 14 -13.74 -0.87 3.42
CA ALA A 14 -13.12 -0.95 2.10
C ALA A 14 -11.95 -1.93 2.13
N SER A 15 -11.82 -2.74 1.07
CA SER A 15 -10.74 -3.71 0.94
C SER A 15 -9.96 -3.51 -0.35
N LEU A 16 -8.64 -3.44 -0.24
CA LEU A 16 -7.72 -3.27 -1.36
C LEU A 16 -6.98 -4.58 -1.57
N CYS A 17 -7.11 -5.15 -2.76
CA CYS A 17 -6.38 -6.35 -3.16
C CYS A 17 -5.60 -6.14 -4.44
N GLY A 18 -4.57 -6.94 -4.62
CA GLY A 18 -3.74 -6.92 -5.83
C GLY A 18 -2.40 -7.56 -5.56
N ILE A 19 -1.62 -7.76 -6.62
CA ILE A 19 -0.30 -8.38 -6.54
C ILE A 19 0.62 -7.57 -5.62
N SER A 20 1.61 -8.25 -5.02
CA SER A 20 2.65 -7.61 -4.21
C SER A 20 3.36 -6.50 -5.00
N GLY A 21 3.65 -5.38 -4.36
CA GLY A 21 4.37 -4.27 -5.01
C GLY A 21 3.51 -3.26 -5.78
N LEU A 22 2.18 -3.42 -5.83
CA LEU A 22 1.26 -2.42 -6.40
C LEU A 22 1.07 -1.16 -5.52
N GLY A 23 1.71 -1.08 -4.35
CA GLY A 23 1.66 0.11 -3.49
C GLY A 23 0.36 0.27 -2.69
N LYS A 24 -0.39 -0.81 -2.44
CA LYS A 24 -1.64 -0.79 -1.64
C LYS A 24 -1.48 -0.05 -0.31
N SER A 25 -0.45 -0.38 0.48
CA SER A 25 -0.17 0.28 1.76
C SER A 25 0.11 1.78 1.56
N SER A 26 0.82 2.17 0.51
CA SER A 26 1.06 3.58 0.17
C SER A 26 -0.22 4.31 -0.24
N VAL A 27 -1.12 3.67 -0.98
CA VAL A 27 -2.43 4.24 -1.33
C VAL A 27 -3.28 4.47 -0.09
N VAL A 28 -3.29 3.51 0.84
CA VAL A 28 -3.98 3.64 2.13
C VAL A 28 -3.44 4.80 2.96
N LEU A 29 -2.11 4.92 3.08
CA LEU A 29 -1.49 6.01 3.83
C LEU A 29 -1.80 7.38 3.22
N LYS A 30 -1.76 7.50 1.88
CA LYS A 30 -2.15 8.73 1.18
C LYS A 30 -3.62 9.08 1.39
N TYR A 31 -4.51 8.09 1.43
CA TYR A 31 -5.91 8.32 1.77
C TYR A 31 -6.06 8.86 3.20
N ALA A 32 -5.39 8.23 4.16
CA ALA A 32 -5.41 8.65 5.56
C ALA A 32 -4.90 10.09 5.75
N GLU A 33 -3.80 10.44 5.06
CA GLU A 33 -3.25 11.79 5.06
C GLU A 33 -4.19 12.81 4.41
N LYS A 34 -4.72 12.50 3.21
CA LYS A 34 -5.62 13.40 2.47
C LYS A 34 -6.94 13.68 3.19
N HIS A 35 -7.39 12.74 4.03
CA HIS A 35 -8.68 12.80 4.70
C HIS A 35 -8.54 12.87 6.23
N ASP A 36 -7.39 13.32 6.74
CA ASP A 36 -7.10 13.37 8.17
C ASP A 36 -8.14 14.19 8.95
N GLU A 37 -8.67 15.26 8.36
CA GLU A 37 -9.72 16.09 8.93
C GLU A 37 -11.04 15.35 9.20
N LEU A 38 -11.31 14.21 8.55
CA LEU A 38 -12.50 13.41 8.83
C LEU A 38 -12.35 12.57 10.11
N TYR A 39 -11.10 12.27 10.50
CA TYR A 39 -10.80 11.28 11.51
C TYR A 39 -10.27 11.92 12.78
N LYS A 40 -10.83 11.53 13.93
CA LYS A 40 -10.26 11.89 15.23
C LYS A 40 -9.05 11.02 15.56
N HIS A 41 -9.11 9.76 15.14
CA HIS A 41 -8.07 8.77 15.33
C HIS A 41 -7.86 7.99 14.03
N ILE A 42 -6.59 7.79 13.69
CA ILE A 42 -6.16 6.91 12.61
C ILE A 42 -5.26 5.86 13.24
N VAL A 43 -5.68 4.60 13.18
CA VAL A 43 -5.02 3.47 13.81
C VAL A 43 -4.56 2.52 12.72
N PHE A 44 -3.27 2.22 12.70
CA PHE A 44 -2.67 1.33 11.70
C PHE A 44 -2.12 0.08 12.36
N ILE A 45 -2.57 -1.09 11.90
CA ILE A 45 -2.16 -2.38 12.41
C ILE A 45 -1.73 -3.28 11.26
N ARG A 46 -0.51 -3.79 11.35
CA ARG A 46 -0.04 -4.83 10.45
C ARG A 46 -0.59 -6.19 10.88
N VAL A 47 -1.18 -6.93 9.95
CA VAL A 47 -1.81 -8.25 10.19
C VAL A 47 -0.99 -9.36 9.55
N ASP A 48 0.21 -9.59 10.07
CA ASP A 48 1.00 -10.75 9.66
C ASP A 48 0.64 -12.00 10.47
N ARG A 49 0.95 -13.17 9.90
CA ARG A 49 0.58 -14.48 10.46
C ARG A 49 1.07 -14.71 11.90
N LEU A 50 2.26 -14.21 12.23
CA LEU A 50 2.97 -14.52 13.48
C LEU A 50 2.92 -13.39 14.51
N GLY A 51 2.69 -12.14 14.09
CA GLY A 51 2.83 -10.95 14.92
C GLY A 51 1.54 -10.19 15.19
N PHE A 52 0.37 -10.63 14.67
CA PHE A 52 -0.89 -9.91 14.86
C PHE A 52 -1.20 -9.56 16.32
N GLU A 53 -1.06 -10.50 17.26
CA GLU A 53 -1.34 -10.21 18.68
C GLU A 53 -0.33 -9.25 19.33
N ALA A 54 0.94 -9.31 18.90
CA ALA A 54 1.97 -8.37 19.35
C ALA A 54 1.75 -6.96 18.75
N ASN A 55 1.25 -6.90 17.51
CA ASN A 55 0.88 -5.64 16.88
C ASN A 55 -0.36 -5.03 17.55
N ILE A 56 -1.30 -5.86 18.03
CA ILE A 56 -2.41 -5.40 18.89
C ILE A 56 -1.88 -4.79 20.18
N ASP A 57 -0.92 -5.42 20.89
CA ASP A 57 -0.34 -4.83 22.12
C ASP A 57 0.22 -3.44 21.87
N LYS A 58 1.12 -3.32 20.90
CA LYS A 58 1.77 -2.05 20.56
C LYS A 58 0.74 -0.97 20.21
N THR A 59 -0.36 -1.38 19.56
CA THR A 59 -1.45 -0.45 19.23
C THR A 59 -2.25 -0.05 20.46
N CYS A 60 -2.50 -0.98 21.38
CA CYS A 60 -3.17 -0.66 22.64
C CYS A 60 -2.31 0.29 23.48
N GLU A 61 -1.02 0.02 23.60
CA GLU A 61 -0.07 0.89 24.30
C GLU A 61 -0.04 2.30 23.70
N SER A 62 0.02 2.42 22.36
CA SER A 62 0.03 3.74 21.70
C SER A 62 -1.27 4.52 21.85
N LEU A 63 -2.39 3.81 22.02
CA LEU A 63 -3.71 4.40 22.29
C LEU A 63 -3.97 4.62 23.78
N GLY A 64 -3.05 4.22 24.68
CA GLY A 64 -3.26 4.26 26.13
C GLY A 64 -4.37 3.32 26.62
N LEU A 65 -4.66 2.26 25.86
CA LEU A 65 -5.66 1.25 26.18
C LEU A 65 -5.06 0.18 27.10
N SER A 66 -5.81 -0.21 28.11
CA SER A 66 -5.50 -1.35 28.97
C SER A 66 -6.65 -2.36 28.95
N PHE A 67 -6.29 -3.64 29.11
CA PHE A 67 -7.26 -4.72 29.27
C PHE A 67 -7.43 -5.03 30.75
N THR A 68 -8.68 -5.23 31.18
CA THR A 68 -8.96 -5.57 32.58
C THR A 68 -8.87 -7.08 32.81
N PRO A 69 -8.49 -7.54 34.01
CA PRO A 69 -8.46 -8.98 34.33
C PRO A 69 -9.84 -9.67 34.24
N GLU A 70 -10.92 -8.89 34.27
CA GLU A 70 -12.32 -9.33 34.14
C GLU A 70 -12.67 -9.83 32.72
N ASP A 71 -11.78 -9.63 31.74
CA ASP A 71 -11.96 -10.09 30.34
C ASP A 71 -11.47 -11.54 30.11
N ASN A 72 -11.53 -12.40 31.12
CA ASN A 72 -10.70 -13.60 31.27
C ASN A 72 -10.99 -14.77 30.31
N GLU A 73 -12.09 -14.76 29.53
CA GLU A 73 -12.39 -15.81 28.55
C GLU A 73 -12.23 -15.40 27.08
N GLU A 74 -11.98 -14.11 26.79
CA GLU A 74 -11.95 -13.61 25.41
C GLU A 74 -10.55 -13.57 24.81
N SER A 75 -10.47 -13.82 23.50
CA SER A 75 -9.23 -13.59 22.76
C SER A 75 -8.88 -12.11 22.80
N LYS A 76 -7.59 -11.82 22.82
CA LYS A 76 -7.07 -10.45 22.81
C LYS A 76 -7.59 -9.60 21.64
N ALA A 77 -7.78 -10.22 20.48
CA ALA A 77 -8.35 -9.56 19.31
C ALA A 77 -9.80 -9.11 19.56
N MET A 78 -10.60 -9.88 20.30
CA MET A 78 -11.96 -9.50 20.67
C MET A 78 -11.96 -8.32 21.65
N LYS A 79 -11.09 -8.35 22.67
CA LYS A 79 -10.92 -7.24 23.60
C LYS A 79 -10.52 -5.96 22.89
N PHE A 80 -9.61 -6.07 21.93
CA PHE A 80 -9.22 -4.95 21.09
C PHE A 80 -10.40 -4.38 20.30
N CYS A 81 -11.24 -5.24 19.69
CA CYS A 81 -12.43 -4.79 18.97
C CYS A 81 -13.38 -4.00 19.88
N ARG A 82 -13.66 -4.51 21.09
CA ARG A 82 -14.49 -3.78 22.07
C ARG A 82 -13.93 -2.42 22.44
N LYS A 83 -12.62 -2.32 22.68
CA LYS A 83 -11.98 -1.04 22.98
C LYS A 83 -12.06 -0.06 21.81
N ILE A 84 -11.96 -0.54 20.57
CA ILE A 84 -12.19 0.31 19.39
C ILE A 84 -13.64 0.79 19.33
N GLU A 85 -14.62 -0.06 19.63
CA GLU A 85 -16.03 0.32 19.69
C GLU A 85 -16.30 1.35 20.80
N GLU A 86 -15.75 1.15 22.01
CA GLU A 86 -15.81 2.13 23.12
C GLU A 86 -15.20 3.49 22.73
N ILE A 87 -14.08 3.50 22.00
CA ILE A 87 -13.51 4.76 21.47
C ILE A 87 -14.52 5.42 20.51
N CYS A 88 -15.15 4.64 19.63
CA CYS A 88 -16.08 5.15 18.63
C CYS A 88 -17.38 5.72 19.24
N GLU A 89 -17.84 5.19 20.37
CA GLU A 89 -18.99 5.71 21.14
C GLU A 89 -18.72 7.12 21.69
N ASN A 90 -17.46 7.42 22.03
CA ASN A 90 -17.04 8.68 22.64
C ASN A 90 -16.57 9.73 21.63
N LEU A 91 -16.72 9.48 20.32
CA LEU A 91 -16.35 10.42 19.27
C LEU A 91 -17.36 11.56 19.13
N PRO A 92 -16.92 12.78 18.78
CA PRO A 92 -17.82 13.82 18.30
C PRO A 92 -18.61 13.35 17.07
N GLU A 93 -19.87 13.76 16.92
CA GLU A 93 -20.75 13.36 15.81
C GLU A 93 -20.16 13.63 14.41
N THR A 94 -19.26 14.62 14.31
CA THR A 94 -18.62 15.04 13.06
C THR A 94 -17.33 14.28 12.73
N LYS A 95 -16.87 13.39 13.62
CA LYS A 95 -15.57 12.70 13.51
C LYS A 95 -15.75 11.19 13.53
N ARG A 96 -14.77 10.52 12.93
CA ARG A 96 -14.72 9.06 12.81
C ARG A 96 -13.39 8.50 13.33
N LEU A 97 -13.34 7.19 13.54
CA LEU A 97 -12.08 6.46 13.68
C LEU A 97 -11.79 5.73 12.36
N LEU A 98 -10.57 5.85 11.84
CA LEU A 98 -10.08 5.03 10.73
C LEU A 98 -9.19 3.93 11.30
N LEU A 99 -9.61 2.67 11.18
CA LEU A 99 -8.80 1.51 11.54
C LEU A 99 -8.32 0.81 10.27
N ILE A 100 -7.01 0.74 10.13
CA ILE A 100 -6.32 0.18 8.98
C ILE A 100 -5.72 -1.17 9.37
N PHE A 101 -6.14 -2.23 8.68
CA PHE A 101 -5.52 -3.55 8.74
C PHE A 101 -4.68 -3.79 7.49
N ASP A 102 -3.36 -3.62 7.62
CA ASP A 102 -2.44 -3.75 6.50
C ASP A 102 -1.84 -5.16 6.41
N ASN A 103 -1.64 -5.64 5.18
CA ASN A 103 -1.05 -6.95 4.87
C ASN A 103 -1.82 -8.12 5.48
N VAL A 104 -3.14 -8.16 5.34
CA VAL A 104 -3.99 -9.24 5.85
C VAL A 104 -3.72 -10.55 5.08
N ASP A 105 -2.93 -11.43 5.69
CA ASP A 105 -2.60 -12.74 5.10
C ASP A 105 -3.71 -13.79 5.35
N GLU A 106 -4.33 -13.77 6.52
CA GLU A 106 -5.33 -14.76 6.95
C GLU A 106 -6.73 -14.16 7.11
N VAL A 107 -7.41 -13.93 5.98
CA VAL A 107 -8.75 -13.32 5.91
C VAL A 107 -9.77 -13.94 6.88
N GLU A 108 -9.83 -15.28 6.95
CA GLU A 108 -10.82 -15.98 7.79
C GLU A 108 -10.50 -15.91 9.29
N ARG A 109 -9.23 -15.67 9.64
CA ARG A 109 -8.84 -15.41 11.03
C ARG A 109 -9.28 -14.01 11.43
N LEU A 110 -9.00 -13.01 10.60
CA LEU A 110 -9.38 -11.62 10.87
C LEU A 110 -10.90 -11.42 10.87
N ARG A 111 -11.65 -12.12 10.00
CA ARG A 111 -13.12 -12.06 9.92
C ARG A 111 -13.83 -12.26 11.26
N LYS A 112 -13.23 -13.06 12.15
CA LYS A 112 -13.80 -13.38 13.48
C LYS A 112 -13.67 -12.20 14.46
N PHE A 113 -12.87 -11.19 14.14
CA PHE A 113 -12.46 -10.11 15.04
C PHE A 113 -12.37 -8.79 14.27
N LEU A 114 -13.51 -8.34 13.73
CA LEU A 114 -13.63 -7.00 13.14
C LEU A 114 -14.57 -6.18 14.02
N PRO A 115 -14.12 -5.02 14.54
CA PRO A 115 -15.02 -4.12 15.25
C PRO A 115 -16.05 -3.54 14.29
N ALA A 116 -17.26 -3.27 14.76
CA ALA A 116 -18.32 -2.71 13.95
C ALA A 116 -19.03 -1.57 14.68
N HIS A 117 -18.94 -0.36 14.13
CA HIS A 117 -19.61 0.81 14.71
C HIS A 117 -19.91 1.87 13.63
N PRO A 118 -21.02 2.63 13.71
CA PRO A 118 -21.36 3.64 12.69
C PRO A 118 -20.31 4.75 12.45
N ASN A 119 -19.51 5.04 13.49
CA ASN A 119 -18.43 6.04 13.46
C ASN A 119 -17.05 5.43 13.12
N LEU A 120 -17.00 4.15 12.76
CA LEU A 120 -15.78 3.43 12.41
C LEU A 120 -15.70 3.23 10.89
N HIS A 121 -14.55 3.58 10.32
CA HIS A 121 -14.16 3.18 8.98
C HIS A 121 -13.05 2.12 9.07
N LEU A 122 -13.23 1.03 8.33
CA LEU A 122 -12.28 -0.07 8.23
C LEU A 122 -11.64 -0.09 6.85
N LEU A 123 -10.32 -0.08 6.79
CA LEU A 123 -9.58 -0.12 5.53
C LEU A 123 -8.58 -1.27 5.57
N LEU A 124 -8.73 -2.24 4.66
CA LEU A 124 -7.94 -3.47 4.67
C LEU A 124 -7.08 -3.56 3.41
N THR A 125 -5.83 -4.03 3.54
CA THR A 125 -5.01 -4.41 2.38
C THR A 125 -4.66 -5.89 2.43
N SER A 126 -4.61 -6.54 1.26
CA SER A 126 -4.15 -7.92 1.15
C SER A 126 -3.58 -8.22 -0.24
N ASN A 127 -2.68 -9.20 -0.33
CA ASN A 127 -2.29 -9.79 -1.61
C ASN A 127 -3.30 -10.84 -2.10
N PHE A 128 -4.23 -11.28 -1.24
CA PHE A 128 -5.20 -12.32 -1.55
C PHE A 128 -6.56 -11.69 -1.90
N GLU A 129 -7.09 -12.03 -3.08
CA GLU A 129 -8.39 -11.53 -3.55
C GLU A 129 -9.51 -11.77 -2.54
N ARG A 130 -9.44 -12.86 -1.77
CA ARG A 130 -10.45 -13.26 -0.77
C ARG A 130 -10.75 -12.18 0.28
N ILE A 131 -9.91 -11.16 0.42
CA ILE A 131 -10.15 -9.99 1.28
C ILE A 131 -11.44 -9.23 0.92
N HIS A 132 -11.95 -9.35 -0.32
CA HIS A 132 -13.25 -8.79 -0.73
C HIS A 132 -14.42 -9.26 0.13
N ARG A 133 -14.27 -10.38 0.85
CA ARG A 133 -15.28 -10.89 1.78
C ARG A 133 -15.42 -10.06 3.06
N LEU A 134 -14.47 -9.17 3.35
CA LEU A 134 -14.46 -8.34 4.55
C LEU A 134 -14.93 -6.91 4.30
N GLY A 135 -15.03 -6.46 3.05
CA GLY A 135 -15.47 -5.10 2.72
C GLY A 135 -15.54 -4.84 1.22
N GLN A 136 -16.12 -3.69 0.86
CA GLN A 136 -16.25 -3.28 -0.53
C GLN A 136 -14.88 -3.22 -1.21
N GLN A 137 -14.72 -4.00 -2.27
CA GLN A 137 -13.46 -4.10 -2.98
C GLN A 137 -13.17 -2.80 -3.74
N VAL A 138 -11.96 -2.30 -3.57
CA VAL A 138 -11.37 -1.20 -4.32
C VAL A 138 -10.22 -1.77 -5.13
N GLU A 139 -10.37 -1.72 -6.45
CA GLU A 139 -9.35 -2.23 -7.37
C GLU A 139 -8.12 -1.32 -7.35
N ILE A 140 -6.94 -1.96 -7.30
CA ILE A 140 -5.66 -1.28 -7.48
C ILE A 140 -4.93 -1.98 -8.62
N GLY A 141 -4.60 -1.20 -9.65
CA GLY A 141 -3.85 -1.65 -10.81
C GLY A 141 -2.44 -1.07 -10.85
N ASN A 142 -1.81 -1.23 -12.02
CA ASN A 142 -0.60 -0.50 -12.36
C ASN A 142 -0.87 1.01 -12.41
N LEU A 143 0.21 1.79 -12.39
CA LEU A 143 0.13 3.24 -12.52
C LEU A 143 -0.33 3.62 -13.93
N SER A 144 -0.98 4.77 -14.05
CA SER A 144 -1.04 5.46 -15.33
C SER A 144 0.37 5.84 -15.80
N GLU A 145 0.53 6.11 -17.10
CA GLU A 145 1.81 6.55 -17.66
C GLU A 145 2.36 7.79 -16.91
N ASP A 146 1.53 8.80 -16.69
CA ASP A 146 1.93 10.02 -15.98
C ASP A 146 2.36 9.76 -14.53
N GLU A 147 1.59 8.94 -13.79
CA GLU A 147 1.94 8.56 -12.42
C GLU A 147 3.24 7.75 -12.36
N ALA A 148 3.46 6.86 -13.33
CA ALA A 148 4.67 6.07 -13.47
C ALA A 148 5.89 6.94 -13.75
N MET A 149 5.77 7.87 -14.69
CA MET A 149 6.82 8.83 -15.03
C MET A 149 7.16 9.72 -13.82
N LEU A 150 6.15 10.26 -13.12
CA LEU A 150 6.32 11.03 -11.90
C LEU A 150 7.01 10.23 -10.80
N LEU A 151 6.61 8.97 -10.61
CA LEU A 151 7.23 8.08 -9.62
C LEU A 151 8.70 7.85 -9.94
N LEU A 152 9.04 7.56 -11.20
CA LEU A 152 10.43 7.38 -11.62
C LEU A 152 11.25 8.65 -11.34
N CYS A 153 10.74 9.82 -11.75
CA CYS A 153 11.42 11.11 -11.58
C CYS A 153 11.68 11.44 -10.11
N ARG A 154 10.66 11.31 -9.26
CA ARG A 154 10.77 11.58 -7.81
C ARG A 154 11.86 10.76 -7.14
N ASN A 155 12.02 9.50 -7.53
CA ASN A 155 13.01 8.61 -6.93
C ASN A 155 14.40 8.71 -7.59
N ALA A 156 14.50 9.23 -8.82
CA ALA A 156 15.72 9.20 -9.64
C ALA A 156 16.59 10.46 -9.59
N SER A 157 16.41 11.37 -8.62
CA SER A 157 17.12 12.66 -8.43
C SER A 157 16.38 13.95 -8.82
N LEU A 158 15.05 14.02 -8.67
CA LEU A 158 14.32 15.29 -8.73
C LEU A 158 13.49 15.46 -7.46
N THR A 159 14.05 16.15 -6.46
CA THR A 159 13.29 16.60 -5.30
C THR A 159 12.18 17.54 -5.77
N ASN A 160 10.93 17.16 -5.49
CA ASN A 160 9.69 17.86 -5.86
C ASN A 160 9.35 17.89 -7.36
N ALA A 161 9.58 16.80 -8.10
CA ALA A 161 8.87 16.59 -9.36
C ALA A 161 7.37 16.35 -9.07
N ASP A 162 6.63 17.43 -8.80
CA ASP A 162 5.16 17.44 -8.74
C ASP A 162 4.54 17.59 -10.12
N ASN A 163 5.35 17.98 -11.11
CA ASN A 163 5.01 17.97 -12.51
C ASN A 163 6.21 17.55 -13.36
N LEU A 164 5.95 17.28 -14.64
CA LEU A 164 6.95 16.88 -15.63
C LEU A 164 7.38 18.07 -16.51
N GLU A 165 6.97 19.30 -16.17
CA GLU A 165 7.06 20.48 -17.04
C GLU A 165 8.49 20.87 -17.40
N HIS A 166 9.43 20.67 -16.47
CA HIS A 166 10.83 21.05 -16.65
C HIS A 166 11.65 20.07 -17.51
N LEU A 167 11.08 18.92 -17.87
CA LEU A 167 11.77 17.90 -18.66
C LEU A 167 11.74 18.26 -20.14
N SER A 168 12.88 18.12 -20.81
CA SER A 168 12.97 18.18 -22.27
C SER A 168 12.16 17.04 -22.92
N ASP A 169 11.74 17.22 -24.18
CA ASP A 169 10.99 16.19 -24.91
C ASP A 169 11.77 14.85 -25.00
N GLU A 170 13.09 14.91 -25.16
CA GLU A 170 13.97 13.74 -25.19
C GLU A 170 14.01 13.01 -23.84
N GLU A 171 14.09 13.75 -22.73
CA GLU A 171 14.03 13.17 -21.39
C GLU A 171 12.68 12.55 -21.11
N ARG A 172 11.58 13.23 -21.46
CA ARG A 172 10.22 12.70 -21.31
C ARG A 172 10.06 11.38 -22.05
N GLU A 173 10.52 11.31 -23.30
CA GLU A 173 10.44 10.07 -24.09
C GLU A 173 11.30 8.95 -23.51
N THR A 174 12.49 9.29 -23.00
CA THR A 174 13.37 8.34 -22.32
C THR A 174 12.70 7.76 -21.07
N ILE A 175 12.12 8.62 -20.24
CA ILE A 175 11.42 8.25 -18.99
C ILE A 175 10.20 7.39 -19.33
N ARG A 176 9.37 7.82 -20.30
CA ARG A 176 8.23 7.06 -20.82
C ARG A 176 8.64 5.65 -21.24
N THR A 177 9.73 5.55 -22.00
CA THR A 177 10.27 4.24 -22.44
C THR A 177 10.66 3.38 -21.24
N ILE A 178 11.38 3.92 -20.27
CA ILE A 178 11.78 3.17 -19.06
C ILE A 178 10.56 2.64 -18.31
N VAL A 179 9.55 3.47 -18.05
CA VAL A 179 8.37 3.04 -17.28
C VAL A 179 7.51 2.05 -18.05
N GLY A 180 7.43 2.19 -19.38
CA GLY A 180 6.77 1.23 -20.27
C GLY A 180 7.45 -0.14 -20.26
N LEU A 181 8.79 -0.20 -20.21
CA LEU A 181 9.53 -1.46 -20.07
C LEU A 181 9.24 -2.20 -18.75
N PHE A 182 8.81 -1.48 -17.71
CA PHE A 182 8.38 -2.05 -16.44
C PHE A 182 6.87 -2.31 -16.36
N GLY A 183 6.14 -2.15 -17.47
CA GLY A 183 4.69 -2.34 -17.50
C GLY A 183 3.95 -1.45 -16.51
N PHE A 184 4.50 -0.27 -16.20
CA PHE A 184 3.96 0.68 -15.22
C PHE A 184 3.80 0.12 -13.80
N HIS A 185 4.55 -0.93 -13.44
CA HIS A 185 4.50 -1.56 -12.12
C HIS A 185 5.18 -0.70 -11.05
N PRO A 186 4.47 -0.25 -9.99
CA PRO A 186 4.98 0.74 -9.03
C PRO A 186 6.32 0.35 -8.38
N LEU A 187 6.42 -0.87 -7.84
CA LEU A 187 7.64 -1.31 -7.16
C LEU A 187 8.84 -1.41 -8.12
N ALA A 188 8.63 -1.85 -9.36
CA ALA A 188 9.72 -1.97 -10.33
C ALA A 188 10.27 -0.60 -10.70
N ILE A 189 9.38 0.37 -10.89
CA ILE A 189 9.73 1.77 -11.15
C ILE A 189 10.43 2.41 -9.95
N PHE A 190 9.94 2.16 -8.74
CA PHE A 190 10.57 2.65 -7.50
C PHE A 190 12.01 2.15 -7.39
N ILE A 191 12.25 0.84 -7.60
CA ILE A 191 13.59 0.24 -7.58
C ILE A 191 14.47 0.86 -8.67
N ALA A 192 13.94 1.03 -9.89
CA ALA A 192 14.68 1.66 -10.99
C ALA A 192 15.09 3.10 -10.65
N GLY A 193 14.18 3.89 -10.09
CA GLY A 193 14.45 5.26 -9.67
C GLY A 193 15.57 5.34 -8.61
N ASN A 194 15.46 4.55 -7.54
CA ASN A 194 16.51 4.48 -6.52
C ASN A 194 17.85 4.07 -7.10
N TYR A 195 17.88 3.05 -7.97
CA TYR A 195 19.11 2.65 -8.63
C TYR A 195 19.74 3.79 -9.44
N ILE A 196 18.93 4.55 -10.19
CA ILE A 196 19.40 5.71 -10.96
C ILE A 196 20.03 6.75 -10.03
N TYR A 197 19.35 7.07 -8.92
CA TYR A 197 19.81 8.02 -7.90
C TYR A 197 21.12 7.56 -7.25
N GLU A 198 21.16 6.36 -6.69
CA GLU A 198 22.32 5.81 -5.97
C GLU A 198 23.56 5.70 -6.87
N ASN A 199 23.36 5.42 -8.16
CA ASN A 199 24.46 5.25 -9.12
C ASN A 199 24.73 6.53 -9.94
N GLN A 200 24.08 7.65 -9.61
CA GLN A 200 24.21 8.95 -10.29
C GLN A 200 24.11 8.83 -11.82
N LYS A 201 23.16 8.01 -12.30
CA LYS A 201 22.97 7.79 -13.73
C LYS A 201 22.00 8.82 -14.30
N THR A 202 22.17 9.15 -15.57
CA THR A 202 21.11 9.80 -16.33
C THR A 202 20.09 8.77 -16.79
N PHE A 203 18.85 9.20 -17.05
CA PHE A 203 17.81 8.33 -17.61
C PHE A 203 18.28 7.65 -18.91
N ALA A 204 18.95 8.40 -19.80
CA ALA A 204 19.48 7.86 -21.05
C ALA A 204 20.52 6.75 -20.83
N LYS A 205 21.45 6.93 -19.88
CA LYS A 205 22.45 5.90 -19.53
C LYS A 205 21.80 4.67 -18.92
N TYR A 206 20.73 4.84 -18.14
CA TYR A 206 19.99 3.73 -17.57
C TYR A 206 19.20 2.95 -18.63
N LEU A 207 18.50 3.66 -19.54
CA LEU A 207 17.78 3.05 -20.65
C LEU A 207 18.70 2.23 -21.56
N ALA A 208 19.86 2.80 -21.94
CA ALA A 208 20.85 2.08 -22.75
C ALA A 208 21.33 0.80 -22.05
N ARG A 209 21.48 0.80 -20.73
CA ARG A 209 21.80 -0.42 -19.96
C ARG A 209 20.68 -1.44 -20.02
N LEU A 210 19.42 -1.02 -19.81
CA LEU A 210 18.26 -1.91 -19.86
C LEU A 210 18.13 -2.62 -21.21
N GLN A 211 18.26 -1.86 -22.30
CA GLN A 211 18.19 -2.39 -23.67
C GLN A 211 19.35 -3.36 -23.96
N ASN A 212 20.55 -3.06 -23.48
CA ASN A 212 21.70 -3.95 -23.61
C ASN A 212 21.54 -5.25 -22.80
N SER A 213 20.85 -5.22 -21.64
CA SER A 213 20.51 -6.44 -20.91
C SER A 213 19.42 -7.26 -21.60
N GLN A 214 18.34 -6.63 -22.08
CA GLN A 214 17.28 -7.32 -22.84
C GLN A 214 17.83 -7.97 -24.12
N GLY A 215 18.65 -7.25 -24.87
CA GLY A 215 19.32 -7.78 -26.06
C GLY A 215 20.31 -8.91 -25.78
N LYS A 216 20.79 -9.09 -24.54
CA LYS A 216 21.58 -10.25 -24.12
C LYS A 216 20.71 -11.45 -23.76
N ILE A 217 19.56 -11.22 -23.11
CA ILE A 217 18.61 -12.27 -22.71
C ILE A 217 17.92 -12.87 -23.94
N LEU A 218 17.51 -12.03 -24.90
CA LEU A 218 16.88 -12.48 -26.14
C LEU A 218 17.86 -13.25 -27.06
N LYS A 219 19.17 -13.15 -26.82
CA LYS A 219 20.22 -13.89 -27.55
C LYS A 219 20.60 -15.21 -26.89
N ASP A 220 20.15 -15.46 -25.66
CA ASP A 220 20.36 -16.73 -24.96
C ASP A 220 18.99 -17.42 -24.83
N GLU A 221 18.66 -18.29 -25.78
CA GLU A 221 17.35 -18.98 -25.90
C GLU A 221 16.99 -19.88 -24.70
N ARG A 222 17.76 -19.85 -23.61
CA ARG A 222 17.52 -20.52 -22.33
C ARG A 222 17.19 -19.56 -21.16
N GLY A 223 17.11 -18.25 -21.42
CA GLY A 223 17.02 -17.20 -20.38
C GLY A 223 15.62 -16.70 -20.03
N VAL A 224 14.56 -17.17 -20.70
CA VAL A 224 13.19 -16.64 -20.53
C VAL A 224 12.61 -16.94 -19.14
N ASP A 225 12.99 -18.07 -18.52
CA ASP A 225 12.53 -18.46 -17.17
C ASP A 225 13.26 -17.76 -16.02
N ALA A 226 14.45 -17.16 -16.27
CA ALA A 226 15.28 -16.59 -15.20
C ALA A 226 14.81 -15.18 -14.76
N TYR A 227 14.10 -14.45 -15.63
CA TYR A 227 13.76 -13.04 -15.37
C TYR A 227 12.53 -12.83 -14.46
N GLN A 228 11.58 -13.76 -14.45
CA GLN A 228 10.43 -13.68 -13.53
C GLN A 228 10.82 -13.95 -12.07
N HIS A 229 11.91 -14.70 -11.83
CA HIS A 229 12.34 -15.07 -10.48
C HIS A 229 13.49 -14.20 -9.93
N GLN A 230 14.29 -13.53 -10.75
CA GLN A 230 15.45 -12.75 -10.26
C GLN A 230 15.13 -11.29 -9.91
N ASN A 231 14.10 -10.66 -10.47
CA ASN A 231 13.85 -9.23 -10.25
C ASN A 231 12.99 -8.88 -9.02
N ILE A 232 12.65 -9.86 -8.18
CA ILE A 232 12.00 -9.60 -6.87
C ILE A 232 12.95 -9.95 -5.71
N GLY A 233 14.13 -10.55 -5.98
CA GLY A 233 14.95 -11.20 -4.94
C GLY A 233 16.42 -10.80 -4.84
N ALA A 234 16.91 -9.83 -5.62
CA ALA A 234 18.31 -9.41 -5.51
C ALA A 234 18.47 -7.92 -5.77
N ILE A 235 18.34 -7.13 -4.69
CA ILE A 235 19.21 -6.06 -4.17
C ILE A 235 18.62 -5.64 -2.82
#